data_AF-U7Q4T6-F1
#
_entry.id   AF-U7Q4T6-F1
#
_cell.length_a   1.000
_cell.length_b   1.000
_cell.length_c   1.000
_cell.angle_alpha   90.00
_cell.angle_beta   90.00
_cell.angle_gamma   90.00
#
_symmetry.space_group_name_H-M   'P 1'
#
loop_
_entity.id
_entity.type
_entity.pdbx_description
1 polymer ?
#
loop_
_entity_poly.entity_id
_entity_poly.type
_entity_poly.pdbx_seq_one_letter_code
_entity_poly.pdbx_strand_id
1 'polypeptide(L)'
;MVALPLFKLGALFVRHISKYGANRIKVRAHEHEGFRRFAARYGQHIHQLNMRMSVALLRNSKSDKVSKEKAEAAEAPTAKTKDQTEKESREKAKDDADRAKYGTTAKESHPATMVVNPGASVWRRKFRPLPESKAVDLFADVVGDGFILVIASALVIFEFYRSSAKPDANAERIRELTDQVEALRSAEEEYARNERIRESRILAMEAALRGFRDPKTKQPLLPPAPTEEDSKSQAREATVTAL
;
A
#
# COMPACT_ATOMS: atom_id res chain seq x y z
N MET A 1 -13.86 -18.15 -5.17
CA MET A 1 -15.26 -18.55 -5.47
C MET A 1 -16.20 -17.61 -4.71
N VAL A 2 -16.97 -16.80 -5.44
CA VAL A 2 -18.17 -16.03 -5.00
C VAL A 2 -18.07 -15.23 -3.68
N ALA A 3 -17.25 -14.16 -3.63
CA ALA A 3 -17.25 -13.17 -2.54
C ALA A 3 -18.30 -12.03 -2.72
N LEU A 4 -19.01 -12.01 -3.84
CA LEU A 4 -19.90 -10.92 -4.25
C LEU A 4 -21.21 -10.74 -3.42
N PRO A 5 -21.82 -11.74 -2.77
CA PRO A 5 -23.03 -11.50 -1.96
C PRO A 5 -22.74 -10.92 -0.58
N LEU A 6 -21.57 -11.21 0.00
CA LEU A 6 -21.23 -10.73 1.34
C LEU A 6 -20.98 -9.21 1.37
N PHE A 7 -20.32 -8.68 0.34
CA PHE A 7 -20.13 -7.23 0.20
C PHE A 7 -21.46 -6.48 0.10
N LYS A 8 -22.44 -7.04 -0.62
CA LYS A 8 -23.78 -6.44 -0.75
C LYS A 8 -24.57 -6.49 0.55
N LEU A 9 -24.46 -7.57 1.31
CA LEU A 9 -25.04 -7.68 2.66
C LEU A 9 -24.35 -6.73 3.64
N GLY A 10 -23.02 -6.61 3.59
CA GLY A 10 -22.25 -5.66 4.37
C GLY A 10 -22.66 -4.21 4.06
N ALA A 11 -22.83 -3.85 2.79
CA ALA A 11 -23.29 -2.53 2.38
C ALA A 11 -24.71 -2.22 2.87
N LEU A 12 -25.63 -3.20 2.83
CA LEU A 12 -26.98 -3.05 3.39
C LEU A 12 -26.96 -2.94 4.92
N PHE A 13 -26.05 -3.67 5.59
CA PHE A 13 -25.90 -3.66 7.04
C PHE A 13 -25.34 -2.33 7.55
N VAL A 14 -24.33 -1.77 6.88
CA VAL A 14 -23.80 -0.41 7.15
C VAL A 14 -24.93 0.62 6.99
N ARG A 15 -25.74 0.49 5.93
CA ARG A 15 -26.92 1.36 5.73
C ARG A 15 -27.97 1.18 6.83
N HIS A 16 -28.15 -0.04 7.35
CA HIS A 16 -29.09 -0.32 8.44
C HIS A 16 -28.63 0.29 9.75
N ILE A 17 -27.35 0.17 10.11
CA ILE A 17 -26.80 0.78 11.32
C ILE A 17 -26.79 2.30 11.21
N SER A 18 -26.34 2.85 10.07
CA SER A 18 -26.26 4.28 9.86
C SER A 18 -27.64 4.95 9.95
N LYS A 19 -28.66 4.35 9.32
CA LYS A 19 -30.00 4.96 9.27
C LYS A 19 -30.90 4.63 10.47
N TYR A 20 -30.77 3.43 11.05
CA TYR A 20 -31.64 2.98 12.16
C TYR A 20 -30.93 2.94 13.52
N GLY A 21 -29.65 2.57 13.57
CA GLY A 21 -28.88 2.53 14.81
C GLY A 21 -28.64 3.92 15.37
N ALA A 22 -28.02 4.80 14.58
CA ALA A 22 -27.68 6.15 15.04
C ALA A 22 -28.91 6.98 15.44
N ASN A 23 -29.97 6.97 14.61
CA ASN A 23 -31.18 7.74 14.91
C ASN A 23 -31.96 7.21 16.12
N ARG A 24 -32.03 5.89 16.34
CA ARG A 24 -32.72 5.35 17.53
C ARG A 24 -31.88 5.44 18.80
N ILE A 25 -30.56 5.34 18.69
CA ILE A 25 -29.66 5.58 19.83
C ILE A 25 -29.69 7.05 20.23
N LYS A 26 -29.69 8.01 19.28
CA LYS A 26 -29.83 9.44 19.57
C LYS A 26 -31.15 9.75 20.25
N VAL A 27 -32.29 9.24 19.75
CA VAL A 27 -33.60 9.48 20.37
C VAL A 27 -33.72 8.85 21.77
N ARG A 28 -33.24 7.61 21.97
CA ARG A 28 -33.31 6.94 23.29
C ARG A 28 -32.27 7.43 24.29
N ALA A 29 -31.13 7.94 23.84
CA ALA A 29 -30.12 8.53 24.72
C ALA A 29 -30.60 9.82 25.39
N HIS A 30 -31.60 10.49 24.79
CA HIS A 30 -32.30 11.60 25.41
C HIS A 30 -33.33 11.16 26.46
N GLU A 31 -33.88 9.94 26.38
CA GLU A 31 -34.97 9.47 27.24
C GLU A 31 -34.48 8.89 28.59
N HIS A 32 -33.26 8.33 28.67
CA HIS A 32 -32.74 7.72 29.90
C HIS A 32 -31.60 8.52 30.53
N GLU A 33 -31.85 9.14 31.69
CA GLU A 33 -30.84 9.92 32.42
C GLU A 33 -29.57 9.14 32.77
N GLY A 34 -29.71 7.86 33.14
CA GLY A 34 -28.57 7.01 33.47
C GLY A 34 -27.65 6.77 32.27
N PHE A 35 -28.24 6.48 31.12
CA PHE A 35 -27.49 6.28 29.87
C PHE A 35 -26.88 7.60 29.39
N ARG A 36 -27.58 8.72 29.54
CA ARG A 36 -27.06 10.06 29.22
C ARG A 36 -25.79 10.38 29.99
N ARG A 37 -25.78 10.14 31.31
CA ARG A 37 -24.58 10.34 32.16
C ARG A 37 -23.43 9.41 31.77
N PHE A 38 -23.74 8.15 31.43
CA PHE A 38 -22.75 7.18 30.98
C PHE A 38 -22.13 7.60 29.63
N ALA A 39 -22.97 7.88 28.65
CA ALA A 39 -22.58 8.33 27.32
C ALA A 39 -21.83 9.66 27.38
N ALA A 40 -22.26 10.60 28.23
CA ALA A 40 -21.51 11.83 28.48
C ALA A 40 -20.12 11.55 29.05
N ARG A 41 -19.98 10.65 30.03
CA ARG A 41 -18.67 10.28 30.61
C ARG A 41 -17.73 9.69 29.57
N TYR A 42 -18.21 8.76 28.75
CA TYR A 42 -17.41 8.16 27.68
C TYR A 42 -17.14 9.14 26.55
N GLY A 43 -18.11 9.97 26.17
CA GLY A 43 -17.94 11.04 25.19
C GLY A 43 -16.87 12.04 25.60
N GLN A 44 -16.78 12.40 26.89
CA GLN A 44 -15.69 13.23 27.42
C GLN A 44 -14.34 12.52 27.35
N HIS A 45 -14.28 11.21 27.61
CA HIS A 45 -13.05 10.44 27.51
C HIS A 45 -12.56 10.37 26.06
N ILE A 46 -13.46 10.06 25.13
CA ILE A 46 -13.18 10.04 23.68
C ILE A 46 -12.73 11.42 23.22
N HIS A 47 -13.40 12.48 23.64
CA HIS A 47 -12.99 13.84 23.30
C HIS A 47 -11.59 14.16 23.83
N GLN A 48 -11.29 13.81 25.09
CA GLN A 48 -9.96 14.00 25.65
C GLN A 48 -8.89 13.20 24.89
N LEU A 49 -9.18 11.96 24.50
CA LEU A 49 -8.29 11.15 23.67
C LEU A 49 -8.06 11.81 22.31
N ASN A 50 -9.12 12.23 21.63
CA ASN A 50 -9.01 12.90 20.33
C ASN A 50 -8.16 14.18 20.42
N MET A 51 -8.36 14.99 21.47
CA MET A 51 -7.55 16.19 21.69
C MET A 51 -6.10 15.86 22.04
N ARG A 52 -5.85 14.84 22.85
CA ARG A 52 -4.49 14.38 23.18
C ARG A 52 -3.76 13.90 21.94
N MET A 53 -4.42 13.13 21.09
CA MET A 53 -3.88 12.65 19.81
C MET A 53 -3.63 13.79 18.84
N SER A 54 -4.57 14.73 18.69
CA SER A 54 -4.40 15.92 17.86
C SER A 54 -3.19 16.75 18.31
N VAL A 55 -3.05 17.03 19.60
CA VAL A 55 -1.87 17.76 20.13
C VAL A 55 -0.58 16.97 19.97
N ALA A 56 -0.60 15.65 20.13
CA ALA A 56 0.57 14.80 19.91
C ALA A 56 1.02 14.81 18.44
N LEU A 57 0.06 14.70 17.50
CA LEU A 57 0.32 14.79 16.05
C LEU A 57 0.81 16.18 15.65
N LEU A 58 0.22 17.26 16.19
CA LEU A 58 0.67 18.63 15.95
C LEU A 58 2.09 18.87 16.50
N ARG A 59 2.49 18.24 17.60
CA ARG A 59 3.86 18.33 18.12
C ARG A 59 4.87 17.68 17.17
N ASN A 60 4.54 16.48 16.67
CA ASN A 60 5.39 15.80 15.68
C ASN A 60 5.46 16.62 14.39
N SER A 61 4.32 17.13 13.90
CA SER A 61 4.29 17.96 12.70
C SER A 61 5.00 19.30 12.86
N LYS A 62 4.89 19.99 14.02
CA LYS A 62 5.65 21.21 14.28
C LYS A 62 7.15 20.93 14.40
N SER A 63 7.54 19.79 14.98
CA SER A 63 8.95 19.38 15.01
C SER A 63 9.46 19.16 13.58
N ASP A 64 8.69 18.47 12.74
CA ASP A 64 9.05 18.24 11.35
C ASP A 64 9.08 19.53 10.53
N LYS A 65 8.10 20.42 10.75
CA LYS A 65 8.03 21.72 10.09
C LYS A 65 9.13 22.66 10.55
N VAL A 66 9.48 22.71 11.83
CA VAL A 66 10.61 23.54 12.28
C VAL A 66 11.93 22.98 11.74
N SER A 67 12.09 21.66 11.63
CA SER A 67 13.26 21.06 10.97
C SER A 67 13.30 21.39 9.47
N LYS A 68 12.16 21.32 8.78
CA LYS A 68 12.04 21.67 7.36
C LYS A 68 12.18 23.16 7.12
N GLU A 69 11.53 24.02 7.89
CA GLU A 69 11.64 25.47 7.82
C GLU A 69 13.05 25.93 8.18
N LYS A 70 13.77 25.26 9.09
CA LYS A 70 15.19 25.56 9.34
C LYS A 70 16.09 25.12 8.18
N ALA A 71 15.77 24.01 7.51
CA ALA A 71 16.47 23.58 6.30
C ALA A 71 16.16 24.53 5.11
N GLU A 72 14.88 24.88 4.92
CA GLU A 72 14.37 25.73 3.84
C GLU A 72 14.72 27.22 4.05
N ALA A 73 14.70 27.73 5.29
CA ALA A 73 15.11 29.11 5.61
C ALA A 73 16.64 29.29 5.64
N ALA A 74 17.41 28.20 5.78
CA ALA A 74 18.84 28.22 5.50
C ALA A 74 19.14 28.27 4.00
N GLU A 75 18.19 27.86 3.14
CA GLU A 75 18.38 27.78 1.69
C GLU A 75 17.68 28.88 0.87
N ALA A 76 16.68 29.61 1.39
CA ALA A 76 15.96 30.61 0.57
C ALA A 76 15.40 31.83 1.33
N PRO A 77 15.84 33.07 0.99
CA PRO A 77 15.24 34.30 1.48
C PRO A 77 14.04 34.73 0.62
N THR A 78 12.97 35.14 1.30
CA THR A 78 12.06 36.25 0.92
C THR A 78 11.27 36.19 -0.39
N ALA A 79 9.97 35.82 -0.32
CA ALA A 79 8.82 36.61 -0.81
C ALA A 79 7.53 35.75 -0.76
N LYS A 80 6.52 36.18 0.00
CA LYS A 80 5.20 35.52 0.04
C LYS A 80 4.45 35.80 -1.26
N THR A 81 4.22 34.75 -2.06
CA THR A 81 3.51 34.77 -3.34
C THR A 81 1.99 34.76 -3.16
N LYS A 82 1.25 35.46 -4.04
CA LYS A 82 -0.23 35.60 -4.10
C LYS A 82 -1.03 34.31 -3.89
N ASP A 83 -0.44 33.16 -4.19
CA ASP A 83 -1.01 31.83 -4.03
C ASP A 83 -1.32 31.45 -2.57
N GLN A 84 -0.63 32.05 -1.59
CA GLN A 84 -0.95 31.88 -0.17
C GLN A 84 -2.29 32.53 0.19
N THR A 85 -2.63 33.68 -0.41
CA THR A 85 -3.88 34.40 -0.14
C THR A 85 -5.10 33.64 -0.64
N GLU A 86 -5.01 32.99 -1.80
CA GLU A 86 -6.11 32.18 -2.32
C GLU A 86 -6.35 30.93 -1.46
N LYS A 87 -5.29 30.26 -1.00
CA LYS A 87 -5.42 29.10 -0.11
C LYS A 87 -6.07 29.46 1.21
N GLU A 88 -5.69 30.60 1.81
CA GLU A 88 -6.33 31.11 3.03
C GLU A 88 -7.82 31.41 2.81
N SER A 89 -8.20 31.99 1.67
CA SER A 89 -9.62 32.25 1.36
C SER A 89 -10.43 30.96 1.18
N ARG A 90 -9.84 29.92 0.56
CA ARG A 90 -10.49 28.61 0.39
C ARG A 90 -10.64 27.87 1.72
N GLU A 91 -9.66 27.97 2.62
CA GLU A 91 -9.76 27.40 3.95
C GLU A 91 -10.85 28.08 4.77
N LYS A 92 -10.94 29.42 4.75
CA LYS A 92 -12.01 30.15 5.44
C LYS A 92 -13.40 29.74 4.94
N ALA A 93 -13.58 29.59 3.63
CA ALA A 93 -14.84 29.14 3.05
C ALA A 93 -15.23 27.71 3.49
N LYS A 94 -14.24 26.82 3.68
CA LYS A 94 -14.48 25.46 4.22
C LYS A 94 -14.83 25.50 5.69
N ASP A 95 -14.07 26.26 6.49
CA ASP A 95 -14.32 26.42 7.92
C ASP A 95 -15.74 26.97 8.16
N ASP A 96 -16.21 27.95 7.39
CA ASP A 96 -17.57 28.49 7.52
C ASP A 96 -18.66 27.48 7.11
N ALA A 97 -18.43 26.67 6.08
CA ALA A 97 -19.33 25.59 5.69
C ALA A 97 -19.42 24.50 6.77
N ASP A 98 -18.30 24.16 7.40
CA ASP A 98 -18.23 23.19 8.49
C ASP A 98 -18.89 23.75 9.77
N ARG A 99 -18.71 25.05 10.06
CA ARG A 99 -19.41 25.72 11.16
C ARG A 99 -20.92 25.67 10.98
N ALA A 100 -21.42 25.90 9.77
CA ALA A 100 -22.85 25.88 9.47
C ALA A 100 -23.46 24.47 9.60
N LYS A 101 -22.71 23.42 9.25
CA LYS A 101 -23.18 22.02 9.31
C LYS A 101 -23.04 21.39 10.70
N TYR A 102 -21.94 21.66 11.39
CA TYR A 102 -21.55 20.92 12.61
C TYR A 102 -21.49 21.79 13.87
N GLY A 103 -21.75 23.10 13.76
CA GLY A 103 -21.78 24.04 14.88
C GLY A 103 -20.42 24.25 15.56
N THR A 104 -19.33 23.82 14.92
CA THR A 104 -17.93 24.00 15.36
C THR A 104 -17.02 23.79 14.16
N THR A 105 -16.00 24.62 14.00
CA THR A 105 -14.93 24.38 13.01
C THR A 105 -13.84 23.49 13.57
N ALA A 106 -13.06 22.84 12.70
CA ALA A 106 -11.89 22.07 13.10
C ALA A 106 -10.83 22.96 13.82
N LYS A 107 -10.76 24.25 13.49
CA LYS A 107 -9.88 25.21 14.18
C LYS A 107 -10.41 25.66 15.55
N GLU A 108 -11.73 25.65 15.76
CA GLU A 108 -12.34 26.00 17.05
C GLU A 108 -12.37 24.85 18.05
N SER A 109 -12.48 23.61 17.56
CA SER A 109 -12.26 22.43 18.39
C SER A 109 -10.79 22.30 18.82
N HIS A 110 -9.87 22.96 18.10
CA HIS A 110 -8.43 22.91 18.31
C HIS A 110 -7.79 24.31 18.31
N PRO A 111 -7.82 25.07 19.42
CA PRO A 111 -7.16 26.37 19.48
C PRO A 111 -5.65 26.23 19.20
N ALA A 112 -5.22 26.73 18.03
CA ALA A 112 -3.85 26.64 17.54
C ALA A 112 -2.81 27.39 18.41
N THR A 113 -3.30 28.28 19.29
CA THR A 113 -2.51 29.12 20.19
C THR A 113 -2.40 28.52 21.59
N MET A 114 -1.87 27.30 21.71
CA MET A 114 -1.36 26.83 23.00
C MET A 114 0.17 26.89 22.96
N VAL A 115 0.74 27.78 23.78
CA VAL A 115 2.18 27.78 24.12
C VAL A 115 2.48 26.44 24.79
N VAL A 116 3.11 25.52 24.06
CA VAL A 116 3.44 24.18 24.55
C VAL A 116 4.82 24.24 25.21
N ASN A 117 4.87 24.14 26.54
CA ASN A 117 6.12 23.79 27.23
C ASN A 117 6.62 22.44 26.68
N PRO A 118 7.81 22.37 26.08
CA PRO A 118 8.31 21.17 25.39
C PRO A 118 8.54 19.97 26.33
N GLY A 119 8.62 20.19 27.65
CA GLY A 119 8.83 19.16 28.66
C GLY A 119 7.58 18.58 29.34
N ALA A 120 6.38 19.12 29.09
CA ALA A 120 5.16 18.63 29.75
C ALA A 120 4.48 17.53 28.92
N SER A 121 4.31 16.32 29.46
CA SER A 121 3.65 15.22 28.76
C SER A 121 2.22 15.58 28.38
N VAL A 122 1.91 15.50 27.08
CA VAL A 122 0.57 15.80 26.50
C VAL A 122 -0.53 14.98 27.18
N TRP A 123 -0.15 13.78 27.64
CA TRP A 123 -1.01 12.80 28.33
C TRP A 123 -1.58 13.29 29.66
N ARG A 124 -0.96 14.26 30.33
CA ARG A 124 -1.48 14.86 31.58
C ARG A 124 -2.36 16.08 31.37
N ARG A 125 -2.54 16.56 30.14
CA ARG A 125 -3.41 17.71 29.87
C ARG A 125 -4.89 17.30 29.96
N LYS A 126 -5.67 18.12 30.68
CA LYS A 126 -7.12 18.02 30.80
C LYS A 126 -7.74 19.12 29.94
N PHE A 127 -8.41 18.72 28.86
CA PHE A 127 -9.10 19.65 27.95
C PHE A 127 -10.46 20.07 28.52
N ARG A 128 -10.98 21.22 28.06
CA ARG A 128 -12.30 21.72 28.49
C ARG A 128 -13.38 20.71 28.10
N PRO A 129 -14.29 20.35 29.01
CA PRO A 129 -15.32 19.38 28.69
C PRO A 129 -16.32 19.95 27.67
N LEU A 130 -16.79 19.08 26.77
CA LEU A 130 -17.83 19.44 25.80
C LEU A 130 -19.21 19.53 26.48
N PRO A 131 -20.18 20.25 25.87
CA PRO A 131 -21.56 20.19 26.33
C PRO A 131 -22.07 18.75 26.25
N GLU A 132 -22.91 18.37 27.22
CA GLU A 132 -23.33 16.98 27.45
C GLU A 132 -23.94 16.33 26.20
N SER A 133 -24.79 17.07 25.47
CA SER A 133 -25.40 16.60 24.22
C SER A 133 -24.37 16.22 23.16
N LYS A 134 -23.38 17.09 22.90
CA LYS A 134 -22.32 16.82 21.92
C LYS A 134 -21.44 15.64 22.34
N ALA A 135 -21.21 15.45 23.64
CA ALA A 135 -20.46 14.29 24.14
C ALA A 135 -21.22 12.98 23.88
N VAL A 136 -22.53 12.98 24.06
CA VAL A 136 -23.40 11.83 23.76
C VAL A 136 -23.42 11.52 22.26
N ASP A 137 -23.50 12.54 21.41
CA ASP A 137 -23.44 12.37 19.95
C ASP A 137 -22.12 11.76 19.51
N LEU A 138 -20.99 12.30 20.00
CA LEU A 138 -19.65 11.77 19.72
C LEU A 138 -19.52 10.31 20.17
N PHE A 139 -20.05 9.98 21.35
CA PHE A 139 -20.07 8.61 21.84
C PHE A 139 -20.91 7.70 20.93
N ALA A 140 -22.10 8.14 20.53
CA ALA A 140 -22.97 7.37 19.65
C ALA A 140 -22.34 7.10 18.28
N ASP A 141 -21.66 8.10 17.70
CA ASP A 141 -20.97 7.96 16.42
C ASP A 141 -19.80 6.96 16.53
N VAL A 142 -18.95 7.07 17.56
CA VAL A 142 -17.83 6.12 17.79
C VAL A 142 -18.31 4.70 18.08
N VAL A 143 -19.40 4.53 18.84
CA VAL A 143 -19.96 3.20 19.11
C VAL A 143 -20.55 2.58 17.84
N GLY A 144 -21.21 3.38 17.00
CA GLY A 144 -21.74 2.94 15.71
C GLY A 144 -20.64 2.44 14.78
N ASP A 145 -19.60 3.25 14.59
CA ASP A 145 -18.45 2.89 13.75
C ASP A 145 -17.68 1.70 14.34
N GLY A 146 -17.47 1.66 15.66
CA GLY A 146 -16.82 0.55 16.35
C GLY A 146 -17.58 -0.77 16.19
N PHE A 147 -18.91 -0.75 16.28
CA PHE A 147 -19.73 -1.94 16.07
C PHE A 147 -19.62 -2.48 14.64
N ILE A 148 -19.64 -1.58 13.63
CA ILE A 148 -19.43 -1.96 12.23
C ILE A 148 -18.02 -2.55 12.04
N LEU A 149 -16.99 -1.92 12.61
CA LEU A 149 -15.61 -2.38 12.51
C LEU A 149 -15.41 -3.75 13.16
N VAL A 150 -16.05 -4.02 14.29
CA VAL A 150 -16.01 -5.35 14.93
C VAL A 150 -16.63 -6.41 14.03
N ILE A 151 -17.79 -6.13 13.43
CA ILE A 151 -18.46 -7.07 12.52
C ILE A 151 -17.64 -7.28 11.24
N ALA A 152 -17.09 -6.21 10.68
CA ALA A 152 -16.21 -6.29 9.51
C ALA A 152 -14.94 -7.09 9.83
N SER A 153 -14.30 -6.83 10.97
CA SER A 153 -13.11 -7.56 11.42
C SER A 153 -13.43 -9.04 11.67
N ALA A 154 -14.56 -9.35 12.30
CA ALA A 154 -15.01 -10.71 12.52
C ALA A 154 -15.28 -11.45 11.21
N LEU A 155 -15.88 -10.79 10.22
CA LEU A 155 -16.10 -11.34 8.88
C LEU A 155 -14.78 -11.62 8.15
N VAL A 156 -13.82 -10.68 8.20
CA VAL A 156 -12.49 -10.85 7.60
C VAL A 156 -11.73 -11.98 8.28
N ILE A 157 -11.75 -12.04 9.61
CA ILE A 157 -11.12 -13.11 10.39
C ILE A 157 -11.78 -14.46 10.08
N PHE A 158 -13.11 -14.52 10.03
CA PHE A 158 -13.85 -15.72 9.68
C PHE A 158 -13.50 -16.21 8.26
N GLU A 159 -13.44 -15.30 7.28
CA GLU A 159 -13.03 -15.64 5.92
C GLU A 159 -11.56 -16.05 5.88
N PHE A 160 -10.68 -15.43 6.69
CA PHE A 160 -9.28 -15.83 6.82
C PHE A 160 -9.14 -17.25 7.40
N TYR A 161 -9.85 -17.59 8.47
CA TYR A 161 -9.87 -18.94 9.03
C TYR A 161 -10.44 -19.96 8.04
N ARG A 162 -11.54 -19.62 7.36
CA ARG A 162 -12.17 -20.49 6.35
C ARG A 162 -11.31 -20.67 5.10
N SER A 163 -10.64 -19.60 4.65
CA SER A 163 -9.77 -19.63 3.47
C SER A 163 -8.46 -20.38 3.76
N SER A 164 -7.91 -20.24 4.98
CA SER A 164 -6.69 -20.94 5.40
C SER A 164 -6.87 -22.46 5.52
N ALA A 165 -8.11 -22.95 5.61
CA ALA A 165 -8.42 -24.38 5.63
C ALA A 165 -8.29 -25.06 4.24
N LYS A 166 -8.14 -24.28 3.16
CA LYS A 166 -7.89 -24.84 1.82
C LYS A 166 -6.38 -24.80 1.55
N PRO A 167 -5.76 -25.92 1.11
CA PRO A 167 -4.39 -25.89 0.64
C PRO A 167 -4.31 -24.83 -0.46
N ASP A 168 -3.32 -23.94 -0.35
CA ASP A 168 -3.16 -22.80 -1.21
C ASP A 168 -2.82 -23.29 -2.62
N ALA A 169 -3.84 -23.50 -3.44
CA ALA A 169 -3.70 -23.97 -4.82
C ALA A 169 -2.77 -23.07 -5.64
N ASN A 170 -2.59 -21.81 -5.23
CA ASN A 170 -1.61 -20.93 -5.83
C ASN A 170 -0.20 -21.28 -5.38
N ALA A 171 0.02 -21.60 -4.10
CA ALA A 171 1.33 -22.07 -3.62
C ALA A 171 1.72 -23.40 -4.26
N GLU A 172 0.78 -24.33 -4.43
CA GLU A 172 1.02 -25.60 -5.15
C GLU A 172 1.36 -25.34 -6.62
N ARG A 173 0.61 -24.49 -7.33
CA ARG A 173 0.95 -24.09 -8.71
C ARG A 173 2.30 -23.40 -8.78
N ILE A 174 2.63 -22.51 -7.84
CA ILE A 174 3.93 -21.83 -7.83
C ILE A 174 5.06 -22.83 -7.64
N ARG A 175 4.89 -23.84 -6.77
CA ARG A 175 5.85 -24.95 -6.63
C ARG A 175 5.97 -25.74 -7.92
N GLU A 176 4.85 -26.16 -8.50
CA GLU A 176 4.83 -26.91 -9.76
C GLU A 176 5.50 -26.13 -10.90
N LEU A 177 5.24 -24.82 -11.03
CA LEU A 177 5.91 -23.95 -12.01
C LEU A 177 7.41 -23.82 -11.73
N THR A 178 7.80 -23.74 -10.46
CA THR A 178 9.22 -23.65 -10.07
C THR A 178 9.94 -24.95 -10.44
N ASP A 179 9.33 -26.10 -10.15
CA ASP A 179 9.85 -27.43 -10.50
C ASP A 179 9.94 -27.61 -12.02
N GLN A 180 8.95 -27.13 -12.79
CA GLN A 180 8.98 -27.16 -14.26
C GLN A 180 10.10 -26.27 -14.83
N VAL A 181 10.30 -25.07 -14.28
CA VAL A 181 11.39 -24.17 -14.71
C VAL A 181 12.76 -24.77 -14.39
N GLU A 182 12.91 -25.42 -13.23
CA GLU A 182 14.15 -26.09 -12.84
C GLU A 182 14.44 -27.31 -13.73
N ALA A 183 13.42 -28.12 -14.06
CA ALA A 183 13.54 -29.25 -14.99
C ALA A 183 13.91 -28.80 -16.41
N LEU A 184 13.37 -27.67 -16.89
CA LEU A 184 13.74 -27.11 -18.18
C LEU A 184 15.19 -26.61 -18.18
N ARG A 185 15.62 -25.90 -17.13
CA ARG A 185 17.00 -25.43 -17.00
C ARG A 185 18.00 -26.57 -16.95
N SER A 186 17.71 -27.66 -16.23
CA SER A 186 18.61 -28.81 -16.17
C SER A 186 18.70 -29.53 -17.52
N ALA A 187 17.59 -29.64 -18.26
CA ALA A 187 17.59 -30.15 -19.62
C ALA A 187 18.41 -29.25 -20.57
N GLU A 188 18.24 -27.93 -20.52
CA GLU A 188 19.04 -26.98 -21.31
C GLU A 188 20.55 -27.14 -21.04
N GLU A 189 20.95 -27.30 -19.78
CA GLU A 189 22.34 -27.55 -19.44
C GLU A 189 22.87 -28.90 -19.95
N GLU A 190 22.06 -29.95 -19.93
CA GLU A 190 22.40 -31.26 -20.52
C GLU A 190 22.60 -31.16 -22.03
N TYR A 191 21.71 -30.47 -22.72
CA TYR A 191 21.84 -30.22 -24.16
C TYR A 191 23.09 -29.42 -24.48
N ALA A 192 23.37 -28.34 -23.74
CA ALA A 192 24.57 -27.53 -23.91
C ALA A 192 25.87 -28.33 -23.66
N ARG A 193 25.87 -29.25 -22.67
CA ARG A 193 27.00 -30.17 -22.44
C ARG A 193 27.20 -31.13 -23.62
N ASN A 194 26.11 -31.72 -24.10
CA ASN A 194 26.15 -32.65 -25.23
C ASN A 194 26.61 -31.97 -26.52
N GLU A 195 26.19 -30.73 -26.74
CA GLU A 195 26.60 -29.92 -27.89
C GLU A 195 28.10 -29.64 -27.86
N ARG A 196 28.65 -29.19 -26.72
CA ARG A 196 30.11 -29.01 -26.55
C ARG A 196 30.91 -30.29 -26.80
N ILE A 197 30.39 -31.44 -26.37
CA ILE A 197 31.03 -32.75 -26.63
C ILE A 197 31.00 -33.09 -28.13
N ARG A 198 29.89 -32.82 -28.82
CA ARG A 198 29.79 -33.04 -30.27
C ARG A 198 30.72 -32.10 -31.03
N GLU A 199 30.73 -30.82 -30.70
CA GLU A 199 31.59 -29.81 -31.31
C GLU A 199 33.07 -30.16 -31.14
N SER A 200 33.51 -30.50 -29.92
CA SER A 200 34.91 -30.91 -29.69
C SER A 200 35.31 -32.17 -30.47
N ARG A 201 34.41 -33.15 -30.61
CA ARG A 201 34.65 -34.33 -31.45
C ARG A 201 34.76 -33.96 -32.92
N ILE A 202 33.84 -33.12 -33.42
CA ILE A 202 33.85 -32.65 -34.81
C ILE A 202 35.15 -31.89 -35.08
N LEU A 203 35.52 -30.94 -34.22
CA LEU A 203 36.76 -30.18 -34.35
C LEU A 203 38.01 -31.08 -34.32
N ALA A 204 38.04 -32.09 -33.45
CA ALA A 204 39.15 -33.06 -33.40
C ALA A 204 39.21 -33.92 -34.68
N MET A 205 38.06 -34.37 -35.20
CA MET A 205 37.99 -35.10 -36.46
C MET A 205 38.37 -34.23 -37.65
N GLU A 206 37.92 -32.97 -37.71
CA GLU A 206 38.32 -32.00 -38.73
C GLU A 206 39.82 -31.74 -38.68
N ALA A 207 40.41 -31.58 -37.49
CA ALA A 207 41.86 -31.40 -37.34
C ALA A 207 42.65 -32.62 -37.83
N ALA A 208 42.18 -33.84 -37.52
CA ALA A 208 42.78 -35.07 -38.02
C ALA A 208 42.69 -35.20 -39.56
N LEU A 209 41.53 -34.85 -40.14
CA LEU A 209 41.32 -34.83 -41.58
C LEU A 209 42.15 -33.74 -42.28
N ARG A 210 42.34 -32.58 -41.67
CA ARG A 210 43.23 -31.51 -42.19
C ARG A 210 44.70 -31.94 -42.19
N GLY A 211 45.12 -32.73 -41.21
CA GLY A 211 46.47 -33.32 -41.17
C GLY A 211 46.71 -34.40 -42.23
N PHE A 212 45.64 -35.08 -42.66
CA PHE A 212 45.70 -36.11 -43.69
C PHE A 212 45.69 -35.49 -45.08
N ARG A 213 46.88 -35.38 -45.69
CA ARG A 213 47.05 -34.86 -47.06
C ARG A 213 46.96 -36.02 -48.05
N ASP A 214 46.03 -35.94 -48.98
CA ASP A 214 45.81 -37.01 -49.97
C ASP A 214 47.09 -37.22 -50.83
N PRO A 215 47.68 -38.42 -50.86
CA PRO A 215 48.98 -38.67 -51.50
C PRO A 215 48.99 -38.39 -53.02
N LYS A 216 47.83 -38.33 -53.67
CA LYS A 216 47.73 -38.09 -55.12
C LYS A 216 47.53 -36.62 -55.50
N THR A 217 46.77 -35.86 -54.71
CA THR A 217 46.36 -34.48 -55.06
C THR A 217 47.07 -33.42 -54.23
N LYS A 218 47.76 -33.78 -53.14
CA LYS A 218 48.46 -32.86 -52.19
C LYS A 218 47.59 -31.72 -51.63
N GLN A 219 46.28 -31.77 -51.86
CA GLN A 219 45.32 -30.77 -51.40
C GLN A 219 44.68 -31.24 -50.08
N PRO A 220 44.31 -30.31 -49.19
CA PRO A 220 43.56 -30.65 -47.98
C PRO A 220 42.18 -31.21 -48.36
N LEU A 221 41.73 -32.25 -47.66
CA LEU A 221 40.43 -32.90 -47.91
C LEU A 221 39.23 -32.01 -47.57
N LEU A 222 39.40 -31.01 -46.71
CA LEU A 222 38.33 -30.11 -46.27
C LEU A 222 38.65 -28.65 -46.62
N PRO A 223 37.65 -27.85 -47.03
CA PRO A 223 37.80 -26.40 -47.18
C PRO A 223 38.19 -25.73 -45.85
N PRO A 224 38.75 -24.50 -45.88
CA PRO A 224 39.08 -23.76 -44.66
C PRO A 224 37.86 -23.64 -43.75
N ALA A 225 38.08 -23.68 -42.43
CA ALA A 225 37.01 -23.47 -41.46
C ALA A 225 36.30 -22.14 -41.77
N PRO A 226 34.95 -22.08 -41.75
CA PRO A 226 34.24 -20.82 -41.88
C PRO A 226 34.73 -19.90 -40.77
N THR A 227 35.21 -18.73 -41.15
CA THR A 227 35.61 -17.71 -40.18
C THR A 227 34.36 -17.14 -39.51
N GLU A 228 34.47 -16.57 -38.31
CA GLU A 228 33.31 -15.94 -37.64
C GLU A 228 32.59 -14.89 -38.50
N GLU A 229 33.26 -14.36 -39.53
CA GLU A 229 32.65 -13.43 -40.49
C GLU A 229 31.66 -14.14 -41.42
N ASP A 230 31.95 -15.37 -41.85
CA ASP A 230 31.09 -16.15 -42.75
C ASP A 230 29.78 -16.56 -42.05
N SER A 231 29.86 -16.95 -40.77
CA SER A 231 28.68 -17.33 -39.98
C SER A 231 27.80 -16.12 -39.66
N LYS A 232 28.38 -14.95 -39.39
CA LYS A 232 27.63 -13.69 -39.19
C LYS A 232 26.97 -13.22 -40.49
N SER A 233 27.59 -13.44 -41.65
CA SER A 233 26.98 -13.12 -42.94
C SER A 233 25.77 -14.02 -43.22
N GLN A 234 25.91 -15.34 -43.06
CA GLN A 234 24.79 -16.28 -43.25
C GLN A 234 23.65 -16.07 -42.24
N ALA A 235 23.96 -15.75 -40.98
CA ALA A 235 22.94 -15.45 -39.97
C ALA A 235 22.18 -14.14 -40.27
N ARG A 236 22.86 -13.13 -40.83
CA ARG A 236 22.22 -11.91 -41.30
C ARG A 236 21.29 -12.18 -42.48
N GLU A 237 21.71 -12.99 -43.46
CA GLU A 237 20.85 -13.36 -44.59
C GLU A 237 19.63 -14.20 -44.17
N ALA A 238 19.81 -15.13 -43.23
CA ALA A 238 18.71 -15.94 -42.71
C ALA A 238 17.69 -15.09 -41.92
N THR A 239 18.16 -14.12 -41.13
CA THR A 239 17.28 -13.22 -40.37
C THR A 239 16.51 -12.27 -41.30
N VAL A 240 17.12 -11.82 -42.41
CA VAL A 240 16.45 -10.98 -43.41
C VAL A 240 15.39 -11.75 -44.21
N THR A 241 15.51 -13.07 -44.32
CA THR A 241 14.55 -13.92 -45.06
C THR A 241 13.36 -14.38 -44.20
N ALA A 242 13.47 -14.30 -42.86
CA ALA A 242 12.42 -14.71 -41.92
C ALA A 242 11.53 -13.55 -41.40
N LEU A 243 11.83 -12.31 -41.81
CA LEU A 243 11.00 -11.11 -41.63
C LEU A 243 10.14 -10.87 -42.86
#